data_AF-A0A7S1JJB9-F1
#
_entry.id   AF-A0A7S1JJB9-F1
#
_cell.length_a   1.000
_cell.length_b   1.000
_cell.length_c   1.000
_cell.angle_alpha   90.00
_cell.angle_beta   90.00
_cell.angle_gamma   90.00
#
_symmetry.space_group_name_H-M   'P 1'
#
loop_
_entity.id
_entity.type
_entity.pdbx_description
1 polymer ?
#
loop_
_entity_poly.entity_id
_entity_poly.type
_entity_poly.pdbx_seq_one_letter_code
_entity_poly.pdbx_strand_id
1 'polypeptide(L)'
;VMELFPVISLIFSLQKRPAFNYLHLKLKQATLNLGLLLVGICCYATLICNSWPVFIDPVTGNRLYGARLMEWTVSCPLSIYLTGRLTFGRPLSVVIKPMACMSLSIQLALAATLLRPSCLWLRWAFGVLPLCCFLGALHYMLDFLVKTKTREPGDGEADDASSSDGSGAVDASVAQHKPREWVKKTILGSKLGGWTLCAIVFHLTFLG
;
A
#
# COMPACT_ATOMS: atom_id res chain seq x y z
N VAL A 1 14.31 -8.01 -4.14
CA VAL A 1 15.25 -7.06 -4.78
C VAL A 1 14.63 -5.67 -4.95
N MET A 2 13.41 -5.52 -5.48
CA MET A 2 12.73 -4.20 -5.61
C MET A 2 12.50 -3.47 -4.26
N GLU A 3 12.24 -4.20 -3.17
CA GLU A 3 12.04 -3.63 -1.81
C GLU A 3 13.33 -3.08 -1.16
N LEU A 4 14.52 -3.53 -1.60
CA LEU A 4 15.81 -3.04 -1.13
C LEU A 4 16.25 -1.75 -1.84
N PHE A 5 15.68 -1.50 -3.02
CA PHE A 5 16.01 -0.33 -3.84
C PHE A 5 15.82 1.01 -3.12
N PRO A 6 14.74 1.27 -2.34
CA PRO A 6 14.57 2.51 -1.60
C PRO A 6 15.62 2.71 -0.52
N VAL A 7 16.07 1.64 0.14
CA VAL A 7 17.09 1.68 1.19
C VAL A 7 18.46 1.97 0.57
N ILE A 8 18.81 1.28 -0.52
CA ILE A 8 20.05 1.54 -1.26
C ILE A 8 20.04 2.97 -1.85
N SER A 9 18.90 3.40 -2.39
CA SER A 9 18.73 4.77 -2.92
C SER A 9 18.82 5.83 -1.83
N LEU A 10 18.34 5.54 -0.60
CA LEU A 10 18.54 6.40 0.56
C LEU A 10 20.02 6.53 0.89
N ILE A 11 20.75 5.41 1.05
CA ILE A 11 22.19 5.41 1.35
C ILE A 11 22.95 6.26 0.31
N PHE A 12 22.65 6.05 -0.98
CA PHE A 12 23.28 6.81 -2.06
C PHE A 12 22.88 8.29 -2.06
N SER A 13 21.64 8.61 -1.66
CA SER A 13 21.16 9.99 -1.54
C SER A 13 21.79 10.72 -0.35
N LEU A 14 21.97 10.03 0.78
CA LEU A 14 22.61 10.54 1.98
C LEU A 14 24.07 10.91 1.69
N GLN A 15 24.77 10.09 0.90
CA GLN A 15 26.15 10.37 0.49
C GLN A 15 26.27 11.59 -0.45
N LYS A 16 25.28 11.85 -1.31
CA LYS A 16 25.39 12.90 -2.34
C LYS A 16 24.88 14.28 -1.93
N ARG A 17 23.86 14.40 -1.07
CA ARG A 17 23.24 15.70 -0.73
C ARG A 17 22.71 15.73 0.72
N PRO A 18 23.45 16.27 1.70
CA PRO A 18 23.07 16.28 3.12
C PRO A 18 22.06 17.37 3.53
N ALA A 19 21.30 17.96 2.61
CA ALA A 19 20.38 19.05 2.93
C ALA A 19 19.28 18.62 3.92
N PHE A 20 19.26 19.23 5.11
CA PHE A 20 18.52 18.79 6.32
C PHE A 20 17.01 18.58 6.13
N ASN A 21 16.31 19.44 5.39
CA ASN A 21 14.84 19.35 5.27
C ASN A 21 14.39 18.22 4.32
N TYR A 22 15.17 17.96 3.26
CA TYR A 22 14.93 16.84 2.35
C TYR A 22 15.30 15.49 2.97
N LEU A 23 16.25 15.53 3.91
CA LEU A 23 16.72 14.40 4.69
C LEU A 23 15.59 13.77 5.51
N HIS A 24 14.80 14.59 6.22
CA HIS A 24 13.76 14.11 7.14
C HIS A 24 12.65 13.32 6.40
N LEU A 25 12.17 13.83 5.26
CA LEU A 25 11.17 13.14 4.45
C LEU A 25 11.70 11.84 3.85
N LYS A 26 12.93 11.86 3.32
CA LYS A 26 13.58 10.66 2.78
C LYS A 26 13.85 9.62 3.86
N LEU A 27 14.31 10.04 5.03
CA LEU A 27 14.54 9.17 6.17
C LEU A 27 13.23 8.54 6.62
N LYS A 28 12.15 9.31 6.76
CA LYS A 28 10.81 8.79 7.08
C LYS A 28 10.34 7.74 6.06
N GLN A 29 10.50 8.01 4.76
CA GLN A 29 10.17 7.06 3.72
C GLN A 29 11.00 5.78 3.83
N ALA A 30 12.30 5.91 4.06
CA ALA A 30 13.20 4.77 4.19
C ALA A 30 12.92 3.95 5.46
N THR A 31 12.65 4.59 6.60
CA THR A 31 12.25 3.91 7.83
C THR A 31 10.98 3.12 7.64
N LEU A 32 9.98 3.67 6.94
CA LEU A 32 8.74 2.96 6.67
C LEU A 32 8.94 1.79 5.68
N ASN A 33 9.75 1.96 4.64
CA ASN A 33 10.10 0.85 3.73
C ASN A 33 10.93 -0.23 4.43
N LEU A 34 11.88 0.16 5.28
CA LEU A 34 12.65 -0.79 6.09
C LEU A 34 11.74 -1.54 7.06
N GLY A 35 10.78 -0.84 7.68
CA GLY A 35 9.75 -1.45 8.51
C GLY A 35 8.94 -2.50 7.74
N LEU A 36 8.47 -2.17 6.53
CA LEU A 36 7.77 -3.12 5.65
C LEU A 36 8.64 -4.36 5.33
N LEU A 37 9.91 -4.13 4.98
CA LEU A 37 10.84 -5.21 4.69
C LEU A 37 11.08 -6.10 5.92
N LEU A 38 11.27 -5.51 7.10
CA LEU A 38 11.48 -6.24 8.35
C LEU A 38 10.24 -7.05 8.73
N VAL A 39 9.04 -6.49 8.62
CA VAL A 39 7.79 -7.24 8.85
C VAL A 39 7.71 -8.45 7.92
N GLY A 40 8.05 -8.27 6.64
CA GLY A 40 8.13 -9.37 5.68
C GLY A 40 9.15 -10.44 6.09
N ILE A 41 10.39 -10.05 6.41
CA ILE A 41 11.45 -10.97 6.84
C ILE A 41 11.03 -11.73 8.11
N CYS A 42 10.48 -11.05 9.11
CA CYS A 42 9.98 -11.67 10.33
C CYS A 42 8.83 -12.64 10.05
N CYS A 43 7.91 -12.28 9.15
CA CYS A 43 6.85 -13.19 8.71
C CYS A 43 7.42 -14.45 8.04
N TYR A 44 8.37 -14.33 7.13
CA TYR A 44 8.95 -15.52 6.49
C TYR A 44 9.81 -16.34 7.45
N ALA A 45 10.55 -15.71 8.38
CA ALA A 45 11.31 -16.41 9.40
C ALA A 45 10.39 -17.23 10.33
N THR A 46 9.28 -16.65 10.78
CA THR A 46 8.29 -17.36 11.62
C THR A 46 7.62 -18.52 10.88
N LEU A 47 7.38 -18.39 9.56
CA LEU A 47 6.88 -19.46 8.71
C LEU A 47 7.89 -20.60 8.52
N ILE A 48 9.17 -20.28 8.29
CA ILE A 48 10.25 -21.27 8.15
C ILE A 48 10.45 -22.05 9.46
N CYS A 49 10.42 -21.34 10.60
CA CYS A 49 10.56 -21.95 11.92
C CYS A 49 9.30 -22.69 12.40
N ASN A 50 8.24 -22.75 11.60
CA ASN A 50 6.93 -23.31 11.96
C ASN A 50 6.39 -22.81 13.31
N SER A 51 6.73 -21.58 13.69
CA SER A 51 6.43 -21.02 15.01
C SER A 51 5.01 -20.45 15.11
N TRP A 52 4.23 -20.52 14.02
CA TRP A 52 2.88 -19.99 13.92
C TRP A 52 1.90 -21.06 13.45
N PRO A 53 0.64 -21.01 13.91
CA PRO A 53 -0.38 -21.96 13.51
C PRO A 53 -0.62 -21.87 11.99
N VAL A 54 -0.64 -23.04 11.35
CA VAL A 54 -1.08 -23.22 9.97
C VAL A 54 -2.53 -23.69 10.01
N PHE A 55 -3.41 -22.95 9.35
CA PHE A 55 -4.80 -23.35 9.21
C PHE A 55 -4.93 -24.31 8.03
N ILE A 56 -5.87 -25.25 8.10
CA ILE A 56 -6.21 -26.12 6.98
C ILE A 56 -7.57 -25.68 6.48
N ASP A 57 -7.64 -25.37 5.19
CA ASP A 57 -8.90 -25.07 4.53
C ASP A 57 -9.79 -26.33 4.57
N PRO A 58 -10.98 -26.28 5.20
CA PRO A 58 -11.80 -27.46 5.35
C PRO A 58 -12.45 -27.95 4.04
N VAL A 59 -12.37 -27.15 2.96
CA VAL A 59 -12.90 -27.53 1.63
C VAL A 59 -11.80 -28.05 0.72
N THR A 60 -10.72 -27.30 0.57
CA THR A 60 -9.64 -27.64 -0.38
C THR A 60 -8.53 -28.49 0.24
N GLY A 61 -8.48 -28.58 1.58
CA GLY A 61 -7.38 -29.24 2.31
C GLY A 61 -6.06 -28.46 2.26
N ASN A 62 -6.04 -27.28 1.63
CA ASN A 62 -4.84 -26.48 1.47
C ASN A 62 -4.37 -25.85 2.78
N ARG A 63 -3.06 -25.70 2.91
CA ARG A 63 -2.42 -25.00 4.03
C ARG A 63 -2.56 -23.49 3.87
N LEU A 64 -3.12 -22.86 4.90
CA LEU A 64 -3.31 -21.43 5.01
C LEU A 64 -2.38 -20.85 6.08
N TYR A 65 -1.47 -20.02 5.60
CA TYR A 65 -0.46 -19.38 6.45
C TYR A 65 -1.02 -18.09 7.03
N GLY A 66 -1.68 -18.19 8.19
CA GLY A 66 -2.31 -17.04 8.87
C GLY A 66 -1.35 -15.87 9.13
N ALA A 67 -0.08 -16.18 9.47
CA ALA A 67 0.96 -15.17 9.64
C ALA A 67 1.15 -14.28 8.39
N ARG A 68 1.04 -14.87 7.19
CA ARG A 68 1.16 -14.13 5.92
C ARG A 68 -0.03 -13.19 5.70
N LEU A 69 -1.24 -13.64 6.05
CA LEU A 69 -2.43 -12.79 5.96
C LEU A 69 -2.37 -11.64 6.97
N MET A 70 -1.86 -11.87 8.18
CA MET A 70 -1.61 -10.81 9.16
C MET A 70 -0.51 -9.83 8.74
N GLU A 71 0.54 -10.32 8.06
CA GLU A 71 1.54 -9.44 7.47
C GLU A 71 0.89 -8.52 6.43
N TRP A 72 0.08 -9.08 5.53
CA TRP A 72 -0.60 -8.33 4.48
C TRP A 72 -1.59 -7.28 5.00
N THR A 73 -2.31 -7.56 6.10
CA THR A 73 -3.23 -6.57 6.69
C THR A 73 -2.51 -5.31 7.17
N VAL A 74 -1.22 -5.39 7.48
CA VAL A 74 -0.40 -4.24 7.86
C VAL A 74 0.37 -3.68 6.67
N SER A 75 1.01 -4.54 5.89
CA SER A 75 1.95 -4.13 4.86
C SER A 75 1.27 -3.54 3.63
N CYS A 76 0.14 -4.11 3.18
CA CYS A 76 -0.56 -3.62 2.00
C CYS A 76 -1.13 -2.20 2.19
N PRO A 77 -1.89 -1.88 3.26
CA PRO A 77 -2.39 -0.52 3.48
C PRO A 77 -1.26 0.50 3.68
N LEU A 78 -0.19 0.12 4.38
CA LEU A 78 0.98 0.99 4.55
C LEU A 78 1.68 1.26 3.21
N SER A 79 1.78 0.26 2.34
CA SER A 79 2.32 0.42 0.98
C SER A 79 1.46 1.36 0.12
N ILE A 80 0.12 1.30 0.25
CA ILE A 80 -0.80 2.26 -0.38
C ILE A 80 -0.57 3.66 0.19
N TYR A 81 -0.44 3.79 1.51
CA TYR A 81 -0.15 5.07 2.19
C TYR A 81 1.13 5.72 1.63
N LEU A 82 2.23 4.96 1.58
CA LEU A 82 3.53 5.43 1.07
C LEU A 82 3.43 5.86 -0.40
N THR A 83 2.72 5.06 -1.20
CA THR A 83 2.52 5.36 -2.62
C THR A 83 1.71 6.65 -2.78
N GLY A 84 0.51 6.71 -2.18
CA GLY A 84 -0.39 7.86 -2.30
C GLY A 84 0.19 9.16 -1.72
N ARG A 85 0.71 9.11 -0.49
CA ARG A 85 1.21 10.31 0.22
C ARG A 85 2.59 10.74 -0.26
N LEU A 86 3.55 9.82 -0.30
CA LEU A 86 4.95 10.18 -0.53
C LEU A 86 5.32 10.20 -2.00
N THR A 87 4.73 9.34 -2.83
CA THR A 87 5.05 9.29 -4.27
C THR A 87 4.14 10.21 -5.08
N PHE A 88 2.84 10.23 -4.77
CA PHE A 88 1.83 11.00 -5.51
C PHE A 88 1.36 12.28 -4.82
N GLY A 89 1.82 12.57 -3.58
CA GLY A 89 1.48 13.81 -2.89
C GLY A 89 -0.01 14.01 -2.59
N ARG A 90 -0.79 12.92 -2.48
CA ARG A 90 -2.25 12.99 -2.30
C ARG A 90 -2.65 13.34 -0.86
N PRO A 91 -3.78 14.02 -0.63
CA PRO A 91 -4.30 14.22 0.72
C PRO A 91 -4.71 12.88 1.36
N LEU A 92 -4.61 12.79 2.70
CA LEU A 92 -4.93 11.56 3.43
C LEU A 92 -6.38 11.11 3.22
N SER A 93 -7.32 12.06 3.10
CA SER A 93 -8.75 11.80 2.82
C SER A 93 -9.00 11.03 1.53
N VAL A 94 -8.09 11.11 0.55
CA VAL A 94 -8.16 10.36 -0.71
C VAL A 94 -7.46 9.01 -0.57
N VAL A 95 -6.35 8.95 0.17
CA VAL A 95 -5.54 7.73 0.34
C VAL A 95 -6.18 6.73 1.30
N ILE A 96 -6.96 7.19 2.27
CA ILE A 96 -7.60 6.32 3.26
C ILE A 96 -8.63 5.37 2.64
N LYS A 97 -9.28 5.77 1.53
CA LYS A 97 -10.28 4.94 0.84
C LYS A 97 -9.67 3.64 0.29
N PRO A 98 -8.63 3.66 -0.57
CA PRO A 98 -7.98 2.44 -1.04
C PRO A 98 -7.31 1.66 0.09
N MET A 99 -6.79 2.32 1.13
CA MET A 99 -6.26 1.63 2.32
C MET A 99 -7.35 0.80 3.00
N ALA A 100 -8.51 1.39 3.27
CA ALA A 100 -9.63 0.71 3.91
C ALA A 100 -10.17 -0.44 3.05
N CYS A 101 -10.34 -0.22 1.74
CA CYS A 101 -10.75 -1.27 0.80
C CYS A 101 -9.76 -2.45 0.79
N MET A 102 -8.45 -2.16 0.78
CA MET A 102 -7.42 -3.21 0.82
C MET A 102 -7.43 -3.97 2.15
N SER A 103 -7.49 -3.27 3.29
CA SER A 103 -7.59 -3.91 4.61
C SER A 103 -8.81 -4.81 4.70
N LEU A 104 -9.96 -4.32 4.24
CA LEU A 104 -11.21 -5.07 4.25
C LEU A 104 -11.13 -6.29 3.33
N SER A 105 -10.55 -6.14 2.14
CA SER A 105 -10.31 -7.26 1.23
C SER A 105 -9.54 -8.39 1.90
N ILE A 106 -8.44 -8.08 2.59
CA ILE A 106 -7.58 -9.10 3.21
C ILE A 106 -8.30 -9.74 4.42
N GLN A 107 -8.99 -8.96 5.23
CA GLN A 107 -9.75 -9.49 6.37
C GLN A 107 -10.91 -10.38 5.95
N LEU A 108 -11.64 -10.00 4.89
CA LEU A 108 -12.70 -10.83 4.32
C LEU A 108 -12.15 -12.13 3.73
N ALA A 109 -11.00 -12.07 3.04
CA ALA A 109 -10.32 -13.25 2.52
C ALA A 109 -9.89 -14.20 3.65
N LEU A 110 -9.35 -13.66 4.74
CA LEU A 110 -9.04 -14.44 5.94
C LEU A 110 -10.32 -15.05 6.54
N ALA A 111 -11.39 -14.28 6.70
CA ALA A 111 -12.66 -14.77 7.22
C ALA A 111 -13.22 -15.92 6.35
N ALA A 112 -13.15 -15.79 5.02
CA ALA A 112 -13.59 -16.81 4.06
C ALA A 112 -12.93 -18.17 4.32
N THR A 113 -11.66 -18.15 4.69
CA THR A 113 -10.86 -19.35 4.93
C THR A 113 -11.17 -20.07 6.24
N LEU A 114 -11.75 -19.36 7.21
CA LEU A 114 -12.13 -19.91 8.52
C LEU A 114 -13.58 -20.45 8.55
N LEU A 115 -14.36 -20.20 7.50
CA LEU A 115 -15.74 -20.63 7.41
C LEU A 115 -15.85 -22.15 7.23
N ARG A 116 -16.77 -22.77 7.98
CA ARG A 116 -17.05 -24.20 7.90
C ARG A 116 -17.67 -24.60 6.55
N PRO A 117 -17.46 -25.84 6.07
CA PRO A 117 -18.04 -26.34 4.82
C PRO A 117 -19.57 -26.29 4.77
N SER A 118 -20.23 -26.38 5.94
CA SER A 118 -21.69 -26.29 6.07
C SER A 118 -22.27 -24.95 5.60
N CYS A 119 -21.45 -23.92 5.47
CA CYS A 119 -21.85 -22.57 5.06
C CYS A 119 -21.30 -22.19 3.68
N LEU A 120 -21.44 -23.08 2.69
CA LEU A 120 -20.89 -22.89 1.33
C LEU A 120 -21.26 -21.55 0.68
N TRP A 121 -22.52 -21.11 0.86
CA TRP A 121 -22.99 -19.81 0.38
C TRP A 121 -22.25 -18.63 1.02
N LEU A 122 -22.06 -18.69 2.34
CA LEU A 122 -21.33 -17.65 3.06
C LEU A 122 -19.86 -17.64 2.63
N ARG A 123 -19.26 -18.82 2.45
CA ARG A 123 -17.90 -18.96 1.92
C ARG A 123 -17.76 -18.33 0.53
N TRP A 124 -18.71 -18.55 -0.37
CA TRP A 124 -18.74 -17.91 -1.69
C TRP A 124 -18.87 -16.40 -1.60
N ALA A 125 -19.79 -15.89 -0.78
CA ALA A 125 -19.94 -14.45 -0.56
C ALA A 125 -18.64 -13.83 -0.02
N PHE A 126 -18.01 -14.45 0.96
CA PHE A 126 -16.72 -14.03 1.50
C PHE A 126 -15.53 -14.33 0.57
N GLY A 127 -15.69 -15.12 -0.48
CA GLY A 127 -14.70 -15.30 -1.54
C GLY A 127 -14.78 -14.19 -2.60
N VAL A 128 -15.99 -13.79 -2.98
CA VAL A 128 -16.23 -12.75 -4.01
C VAL A 128 -16.07 -11.34 -3.45
N LEU A 129 -16.53 -11.08 -2.22
CA LEU A 129 -16.48 -9.75 -1.62
C LEU A 129 -15.06 -9.16 -1.47
N PRO A 130 -14.01 -9.95 -1.09
CA PRO A 130 -12.62 -9.53 -1.18
C PRO A 130 -12.23 -9.03 -2.56
N LEU A 131 -12.61 -9.75 -3.62
CA LEU A 131 -12.28 -9.35 -4.99
C LEU A 131 -12.89 -7.99 -5.33
N CYS A 132 -14.14 -7.76 -4.97
CA CYS A 132 -14.79 -6.47 -5.15
C CYS A 132 -14.06 -5.35 -4.41
N CYS A 133 -13.67 -5.59 -3.15
CA CYS A 133 -12.90 -4.64 -2.34
C CYS A 133 -11.51 -4.36 -2.95
N PHE A 134 -10.84 -5.40 -3.44
CA PHE A 134 -9.55 -5.31 -4.11
C PHE A 134 -9.64 -4.48 -5.39
N LEU A 135 -10.61 -4.77 -6.26
CA LEU A 135 -10.86 -4.00 -7.49
C LEU A 135 -11.19 -2.54 -7.17
N GLY A 136 -11.97 -2.28 -6.12
CA GLY A 136 -12.21 -0.93 -5.62
C GLY A 136 -10.93 -0.21 -5.19
N ALA A 137 -10.05 -0.90 -4.45
CA ALA A 137 -8.75 -0.35 -4.06
C ALA A 137 -7.88 -0.02 -5.29
N LEU A 138 -7.82 -0.91 -6.29
CA LEU A 138 -7.09 -0.67 -7.54
C LEU A 138 -7.67 0.54 -8.29
N HIS A 139 -8.99 0.65 -8.39
CA HIS A 139 -9.66 1.78 -9.04
C HIS A 139 -9.27 3.11 -8.39
N TYR A 140 -9.34 3.20 -7.05
CA TYR A 140 -8.90 4.39 -6.31
C TYR A 140 -7.40 4.69 -6.47
N MET A 141 -6.56 3.67 -6.63
CA MET A 141 -5.14 3.88 -6.88
C MET A 141 -4.83 4.33 -8.31
N LEU A 142 -5.58 3.87 -9.31
CA LEU A 142 -5.46 4.38 -10.69
C LEU A 142 -5.84 5.86 -10.76
N ASP A 143 -6.79 6.28 -9.94
CA ASP A 143 -7.15 7.69 -9.73
C ASP A 143 -5.97 8.56 -9.28
N PHE A 144 -4.95 7.96 -8.62
CA PHE A 144 -3.72 8.65 -8.28
C PHE A 144 -2.93 9.08 -9.52
N LEU A 145 -3.01 8.36 -10.65
CA LEU A 145 -2.36 8.76 -11.91
C LEU A 145 -3.14 9.84 -12.66
N VAL A 146 -4.47 9.72 -12.68
CA VAL A 146 -5.32 10.61 -13.50
C VAL A 146 -5.31 12.02 -12.93
N LYS A 147 -5.59 12.17 -11.63
CA LYS A 147 -5.74 13.48 -11.00
C LYS A 147 -4.42 14.20 -10.67
N THR A 148 -3.25 13.62 -11.00
CA THR A 148 -1.95 14.28 -10.79
C THR A 148 -1.65 15.23 -11.94
N LYS A 149 -2.27 14.99 -13.10
CA LYS A 149 -2.09 15.78 -14.31
C LYS A 149 -2.75 17.16 -14.24
N THR A 150 -3.78 17.31 -13.41
CA THR A 150 -4.59 18.54 -13.29
C THR A 150 -4.10 19.55 -12.27
N ARG A 151 -2.99 19.28 -11.57
CA ARG A 151 -2.45 20.19 -10.54
C ARG A 151 -1.07 20.70 -10.93
N GLU A 152 -0.92 21.17 -12.16
CA GLU A 152 0.18 22.06 -12.51
C GLU A 152 -0.18 23.49 -12.05
N PRO A 153 0.72 24.19 -11.34
CA PRO A 153 0.48 25.54 -10.83
C PRO A 153 0.69 26.56 -11.95
N GLY A 154 -0.18 26.50 -12.97
CA GLY A 154 -0.16 27.40 -14.12
C GLY A 154 -1.39 28.30 -14.22
N ASP A 155 -2.53 27.91 -13.68
CA ASP A 155 -3.76 28.69 -13.81
C ASP A 155 -4.11 29.32 -12.48
N GLY A 156 -3.98 30.65 -12.45
CA GLY A 156 -4.22 31.49 -11.30
C GLY A 156 -5.67 31.44 -10.85
N GLU A 157 -5.83 31.29 -9.54
CA GLU A 157 -7.02 31.75 -8.83
C GLU A 157 -6.49 32.77 -7.82
N ALA A 158 -6.24 33.97 -8.35
CA ALA A 158 -6.43 35.17 -7.57
C ALA A 158 -7.95 35.31 -7.46
N ASP A 159 -8.50 35.04 -6.28
CA ASP A 159 -9.57 35.85 -5.73
C ASP A 159 -9.66 35.63 -4.21
N ASP A 160 -9.63 36.78 -3.54
CA ASP A 160 -10.14 37.14 -2.22
C ASP A 160 -9.46 36.65 -0.94
N ALA A 161 -8.57 37.54 -0.49
CA ALA A 161 -8.20 37.75 0.89
C ALA A 161 -9.38 38.23 1.76
N SER A 162 -9.59 37.58 2.90
CA SER A 162 -9.93 38.27 4.16
C SER A 162 -9.55 37.42 5.38
N SER A 163 -8.39 37.77 5.97
CA SER A 163 -8.02 37.80 7.40
C SER A 163 -8.64 36.81 8.41
N SER A 164 -7.77 36.03 9.09
CA SER A 164 -7.37 36.31 10.49
C SER A 164 -6.37 35.27 11.04
N ASP A 165 -5.19 35.76 11.43
CA ASP A 165 -4.24 35.35 12.49
C ASP A 165 -3.96 33.87 12.86
N GLY A 166 -2.65 33.56 12.89
CA GLY A 166 -2.05 32.83 14.00
C GLY A 166 -1.29 31.54 13.68
N SER A 167 0.03 31.65 13.50
CA SER A 167 1.03 30.60 13.71
C SER A 167 0.95 29.34 12.81
N GLY A 168 1.65 29.37 11.67
CA GLY A 168 1.82 28.19 10.82
C GLY A 168 2.77 28.37 9.62
N ALA A 169 3.76 29.27 9.73
CA ALA A 169 4.69 29.56 8.64
C ALA A 169 5.97 28.71 8.74
N VAL A 170 5.89 27.43 8.35
CA VAL A 170 7.10 26.60 8.05
C VAL A 170 6.97 25.79 6.75
N ASP A 171 5.79 25.67 6.13
CA ASP A 171 5.57 24.68 5.06
C ASP A 171 5.58 25.21 3.61
N ALA A 172 6.24 26.34 3.33
CA ALA A 172 6.26 26.94 2.00
C ALA A 172 7.70 27.15 1.47
N SER A 173 8.40 26.06 1.09
CA SER A 173 9.45 26.07 0.04
C SER A 173 10.19 24.74 -0.13
N VAL A 174 9.57 23.59 0.16
CA VAL A 174 10.15 22.31 -0.25
C VAL A 174 9.90 22.14 -1.74
N ALA A 175 10.83 22.61 -2.57
CA ALA A 175 10.95 22.21 -3.97
C ALA A 175 11.24 20.70 -4.00
N GLN A 176 10.18 19.89 -3.82
CA GLN A 176 10.24 18.46 -3.94
C GLN A 176 10.77 18.15 -5.33
N HIS A 177 11.86 17.39 -5.40
CA HIS A 177 12.29 16.78 -6.65
C HIS A 177 11.17 15.85 -7.12
N LYS A 178 10.25 16.37 -7.95
CA LYS A 178 9.11 15.62 -8.47
C LYS A 178 9.69 14.46 -9.28
N PRO A 179 9.44 13.20 -8.89
CA PRO A 179 9.89 12.07 -9.70
C PRO A 179 9.28 12.21 -11.09
N ARG A 180 10.07 11.89 -12.13
CA ARG A 180 9.61 11.96 -13.52
C ARG A 180 8.34 11.12 -13.67
N GLU A 181 7.38 11.60 -14.46
CA GLU A 181 6.07 10.96 -14.62
C GLU A 181 6.14 9.48 -15.00
N TRP A 182 7.13 9.10 -15.84
CA TRP A 182 7.35 7.69 -16.19
C TRP A 182 7.74 6.83 -14.98
N VAL A 183 8.52 7.37 -14.04
CA VAL A 183 8.93 6.66 -12.81
C VAL A 183 7.70 6.37 -11.94
N LYS A 184 6.80 7.35 -11.80
CA LYS A 184 5.55 7.18 -11.03
C LYS A 184 4.67 6.08 -11.63
N LYS A 185 4.51 6.07 -12.97
CA LYS A 185 3.76 5.04 -13.68
C LYS A 185 4.39 3.66 -13.50
N THR A 186 5.71 3.53 -13.60
CA THR A 186 6.42 2.27 -13.39
C THR A 186 6.27 1.74 -11.96
N ILE A 187 6.42 2.61 -10.95
CA ILE A 187 6.24 2.22 -9.54
C ILE A 187 4.82 1.71 -9.30
N LEU A 188 3.82 2.45 -9.78
CA LEU A 188 2.43 2.05 -9.58
C LEU A 188 2.11 0.77 -10.36
N GLY A 189 2.52 0.67 -11.63
CA GLY A 189 2.31 -0.52 -12.46
C GLY A 189 2.94 -1.78 -11.85
N SER A 190 4.15 -1.68 -11.29
CA SER A 190 4.82 -2.77 -10.58
C SER A 190 4.01 -3.24 -9.36
N LYS A 191 3.51 -2.30 -8.53
CA LYS A 191 2.67 -2.63 -7.36
C LYS A 191 1.34 -3.26 -7.77
N LEU A 192 0.64 -2.67 -8.73
CA LEU A 192 -0.64 -3.19 -9.23
C LEU A 192 -0.46 -4.60 -9.82
N GLY A 193 0.59 -4.83 -10.61
CA GLY A 193 0.89 -6.14 -11.19
C GLY A 193 1.18 -7.20 -10.12
N GLY A 194 2.04 -6.87 -9.14
CA GLY A 194 2.35 -7.78 -8.04
C GLY A 194 1.13 -8.15 -7.19
N TRP A 195 0.29 -7.18 -6.86
CA TRP A 195 -0.92 -7.43 -6.06
C TRP A 195 -2.00 -8.17 -6.83
N THR A 196 -2.16 -7.88 -8.12
CA THR A 196 -3.11 -8.58 -8.99
C THR A 196 -2.73 -10.05 -9.12
N LEU A 197 -1.44 -10.37 -9.26
CA LEU A 197 -0.96 -11.74 -9.27
C LEU A 197 -1.29 -12.47 -7.96
N CYS A 198 -1.07 -11.84 -6.80
CA CYS A 198 -1.45 -12.41 -5.51
C CYS A 198 -2.94 -12.67 -5.39
N ALA A 199 -3.78 -11.73 -5.83
CA ALA A 199 -5.23 -11.87 -5.81
C ALA A 199 -5.70 -13.02 -6.72
N ILE A 200 -5.12 -13.16 -7.91
CA ILE A 200 -5.41 -14.26 -8.84
C ILE A 200 -5.03 -15.61 -8.21
N VAL A 201 -3.80 -15.73 -7.69
CA VAL A 201 -3.34 -16.98 -7.07
C VAL A 201 -4.23 -17.37 -5.89
N PHE A 202 -4.61 -16.41 -5.05
CA PHE A 202 -5.55 -16.66 -3.94
C PHE A 202 -6.89 -17.20 -4.45
N HIS A 203 -7.51 -16.56 -5.45
CA HIS A 203 -8.81 -17.00 -5.97
C HIS A 203 -8.74 -18.35 -6.66
N LEU A 204 -7.69 -18.61 -7.44
CA LEU A 204 -7.48 -19.92 -8.07
C LEU A 204 -7.32 -21.04 -7.04
N THR A 205 -6.63 -20.75 -5.92
CA THR A 205 -6.42 -21.72 -4.84
C THR A 205 -7.66 -21.90 -3.96
N PHE A 206 -8.52 -20.88 -3.89
CA PHE A 206 -9.73 -20.90 -3.07
C PHE A 206 -10.95 -21.50 -3.79
N LEU A 207 -10.99 -21.39 -5.13
CA LEU A 207 -12.06 -21.88 -5.98
C LEU A 207 -11.81 -23.28 -6.56
N GLY A 208 -10.55 -23.73 -6.66
CA GLY A 208 -10.18 -25.08 -7.09
C GLY A 208 -10.20 -26.07 -5.94
#